data_AF-A0A8T0SK09-F1
#
_entry.id   AF-A0A8T0SK09-F1
#
_cell.length_a   1.000
_cell.length_b   1.000
_cell.length_c   1.000
_cell.angle_alpha   90.00
_cell.angle_beta   90.00
_cell.angle_gamma   90.00
#
_symmetry.space_group_name_H-M   'P 1'
#
loop_
_entity.id
_entity.type
_entity.pdbx_description
1 polymer ?
#
loop_
_entity_poly.entity_id
_entity_poly.type
_entity_poly.pdbx_seq_one_letter_code
_entity_poly.pdbx_strand_id
1 'polypeptide(L)'
;MKEHVRVKLLHGMLPACPRIGCTTKLTVEGSKALVLPPLLEIMAQRIQKRQIPEGDRIYCPYPKCSALMSLSEVQGSCSSKYSHGGRTSKDAALRKCVRCGGSLCTRCKVP
;
A
#
# COMPACT_ATOMS: atom_id res chain seq x y z
N MET A 1 22.37 -14.86 4.66
CA MET A 1 21.47 -13.86 4.04
C MET A 1 19.98 -14.21 4.18
N LYS A 2 19.55 -15.44 3.86
CA LYS A 2 18.14 -15.87 3.95
C LYS A 2 17.45 -15.55 5.28
N GLU A 3 18.06 -15.93 6.40
CA GLU A 3 17.46 -15.67 7.73
C GLU A 3 17.40 -14.18 8.08
N HIS A 4 18.43 -13.41 7.70
CA HIS A 4 18.42 -11.95 7.86
C HIS A 4 17.22 -11.33 7.13
N VAL A 5 16.94 -11.77 5.90
CA VAL A 5 15.76 -11.30 5.15
C VAL A 5 14.47 -11.68 5.87
N ARG A 6 14.33 -12.95 6.28
CA ARG A 6 13.13 -13.44 7.00
C ARG A 6 12.87 -12.65 8.28
N VAL A 7 13.87 -12.49 9.15
CA VAL A 7 13.73 -11.79 10.44
C VAL A 7 13.35 -10.32 10.20
N LYS A 8 14.04 -9.61 9.30
CA LYS A 8 13.69 -8.21 8.98
C LYS A 8 12.27 -8.10 8.41
N LEU A 9 11.89 -9.04 7.53
CA LEU A 9 10.56 -9.14 6.97
C LEU A 9 9.48 -9.54 7.97
N LEU A 10 9.79 -10.11 9.12
CA LEU A 10 8.79 -10.33 10.18
C LEU A 10 8.66 -9.09 11.08
N HIS A 11 9.75 -8.38 11.34
CA HIS A 11 9.80 -7.18 12.20
C HIS A 11 9.32 -5.87 11.54
N GLY A 12 8.48 -5.90 10.50
CA GLY A 12 8.03 -4.65 9.86
C GLY A 12 9.06 -3.93 8.98
N MET A 13 10.32 -4.38 8.93
CA MET A 13 11.41 -3.71 8.21
C MET A 13 11.61 -4.22 6.76
N LEU A 14 12.21 -3.38 5.91
CA LEU A 14 12.77 -3.84 4.64
C LEU A 14 14.18 -4.40 4.87
N PRO A 15 14.51 -5.56 4.29
CA PRO A 15 15.86 -6.11 4.37
C PRO A 15 16.85 -5.20 3.64
N ALA A 16 18.00 -4.98 4.26
CA ALA A 16 19.13 -4.26 3.67
C ALA A 16 20.34 -5.19 3.61
N CYS A 17 21.38 -4.77 2.88
CA CYS A 17 22.65 -5.49 2.92
C CYS A 17 23.21 -5.44 4.37
N PRO A 18 23.57 -6.58 4.98
CA PRO A 18 24.14 -6.61 6.33
C PRO A 18 25.51 -5.93 6.42
N ARG A 19 26.18 -5.73 5.28
CA ARG A 19 27.48 -5.05 5.22
C ARG A 19 27.29 -3.57 5.56
N ILE A 20 28.01 -3.12 6.58
CA ILE A 20 28.01 -1.72 7.02
C ILE A 20 28.40 -0.81 5.84
N GLY A 21 27.65 0.27 5.63
CA GLY A 21 27.87 1.23 4.54
C GLY A 21 27.36 0.78 3.16
N CYS A 22 26.84 -0.44 3.02
CA CYS A 22 26.27 -0.89 1.76
C CYS A 22 24.84 -0.36 1.59
N THR A 23 24.60 0.39 0.52
CA THR A 23 23.30 1.01 0.19
C THR A 23 22.47 0.19 -0.80
N THR A 24 22.94 -1.00 -1.19
CA THR A 24 22.26 -1.87 -2.14
C THR A 24 20.88 -2.25 -1.61
N LYS A 25 19.85 -1.90 -2.38
CA LYS A 25 18.45 -2.24 -2.07
C LYS A 25 18.14 -3.63 -2.63
N LEU A 26 17.54 -4.48 -1.80
CA LEU A 26 17.06 -5.78 -2.23
C LEU A 26 15.73 -5.61 -2.99
N THR A 27 15.67 -6.09 -4.23
CA THR A 27 14.44 -6.10 -5.04
C THR A 27 13.63 -7.38 -4.81
N VAL A 28 12.33 -7.36 -5.10
CA VAL A 28 11.46 -8.55 -5.06
C VAL A 28 12.03 -9.65 -5.95
N GLU A 29 12.38 -9.31 -7.19
CA GLU A 29 12.98 -10.23 -8.15
C GLU A 29 14.29 -10.83 -7.66
N GLY A 30 15.23 -10.00 -7.18
CA GLY A 30 16.52 -10.46 -6.67
C GLY A 30 16.43 -11.30 -5.40
N SER A 31 15.29 -11.25 -4.70
CA SER A 31 15.06 -12.01 -3.47
C SER A 31 14.35 -13.34 -3.67
N LYS A 32 13.82 -13.64 -4.86
CA LYS A 32 13.05 -14.87 -5.15
C LYS A 32 13.82 -16.15 -4.79
N ALA A 33 15.13 -16.17 -5.04
CA ALA A 33 15.99 -17.31 -4.71
C ALA A 33 16.24 -17.48 -3.19
N LEU A 34 16.02 -16.43 -2.40
CA LEU A 34 16.34 -16.38 -0.98
C LEU A 34 15.09 -16.47 -0.08
N VAL A 35 13.93 -16.10 -0.60
CA VAL A 35 12.74 -15.78 0.20
C VAL A 35 11.56 -16.65 -0.23
N LEU A 36 10.82 -17.15 0.75
CA LEU A 36 9.62 -17.95 0.52
C LEU A 36 8.50 -17.09 -0.10
N PRO A 37 7.60 -17.63 -0.97
CA PRO A 37 6.59 -16.82 -1.64
C PRO A 37 5.74 -15.91 -0.73
N PRO A 38 5.26 -16.35 0.45
CA PRO A 38 4.50 -15.47 1.35
C PRO A 38 5.30 -14.26 1.86
N LEU A 39 6.61 -14.43 2.04
CA LEU A 39 7.50 -13.34 2.47
C LEU A 39 7.80 -12.37 1.33
N LEU A 40 7.75 -12.83 0.07
CA LEU A 40 7.88 -11.94 -1.10
C LEU A 40 6.70 -10.97 -1.17
N GLU A 41 5.48 -11.43 -0.90
CA GLU A 41 4.29 -10.57 -0.84
C GLU A 41 4.40 -9.52 0.24
N ILE A 42 4.83 -9.90 1.45
CA ILE A 42 5.08 -8.97 2.56
C ILE A 42 6.14 -7.94 2.16
N MET A 43 7.20 -8.36 1.48
CA MET A 43 8.24 -7.46 1.03
C MET A 43 7.72 -6.47 -0.03
N ALA A 44 6.95 -6.94 -1.01
CA ALA A 44 6.33 -6.09 -2.03
C ALA A 44 5.40 -5.04 -1.38
N GLN A 45 4.55 -5.45 -0.44
CA GLN A 45 3.69 -4.54 0.32
C GLN A 45 4.49 -3.48 1.09
N ARG A 46 5.62 -3.84 1.68
CA ARG A 46 6.48 -2.87 2.40
C ARG A 46 7.21 -1.92 1.47
N ILE A 47 7.66 -2.40 0.31
CA ILE A 47 8.25 -1.54 -0.71
C ILE A 47 7.21 -0.52 -1.17
N GLN A 48 6.00 -0.97 -1.50
CA GLN A 48 4.89 -0.09 -1.87
C GLN A 48 4.59 0.93 -0.77
N LYS A 49 4.49 0.49 0.49
CA LYS A 49 4.28 1.39 1.64
C LYS A 49 5.36 2.45 1.78
N ARG A 50 6.61 2.10 1.52
CA ARG A 50 7.73 3.04 1.60
C ARG A 50 7.77 4.02 0.43
N GLN A 51 7.22 3.65 -0.72
CA GLN A 51 7.10 4.52 -1.89
C GLN A 51 6.00 5.57 -1.73
N ILE A 52 4.92 5.24 -1.01
CA ILE A 52 3.81 6.17 -0.76
C ILE A 52 4.17 7.08 0.45
N PRO A 53 4.16 8.42 0.28
CA PRO A 53 4.32 9.37 1.38
C PRO A 53 3.31 9.10 2.50
N GLU A 54 3.69 9.30 3.76
CA GLU A 54 2.84 8.88 4.88
C GLU A 54 1.45 9.53 4.87
N GLY A 55 1.37 10.80 4.47
CA GLY A 55 0.12 11.56 4.35
C GLY A 55 -0.80 11.08 3.23
N ASP A 56 -0.26 10.36 2.24
CA ASP A 56 -1.01 9.90 1.07
C ASP A 56 -1.42 8.42 1.19
N ARG A 57 -1.04 7.74 2.27
CA ARG A 57 -1.37 6.33 2.49
C ARG A 57 -2.84 6.18 2.88
N ILE A 58 -3.57 5.44 2.07
CA ILE A 58 -4.96 5.06 2.32
C ILE A 58 -5.02 3.54 2.46
N TYR A 59 -5.68 3.08 3.50
CA TYR A 59 -5.96 1.65 3.70
C TYR A 59 -7.44 1.38 3.45
N CYS A 60 -7.72 0.31 2.72
CA CYS A 60 -9.07 -0.20 2.56
C CYS A 60 -9.62 -0.63 3.92
N PRO A 61 -10.76 -0.09 4.39
CA PRO A 61 -11.29 -0.38 5.72
C PRO A 61 -11.89 -1.79 5.85
N TYR A 62 -12.13 -2.47 4.72
CA TYR A 62 -12.68 -3.82 4.71
C TYR A 62 -11.62 -4.84 5.14
N PRO A 63 -11.82 -5.60 6.24
CA PRO A 63 -10.79 -6.48 6.80
C PRO A 63 -10.27 -7.53 5.81
N LYS A 64 -11.16 -8.08 4.97
CA LYS A 64 -10.80 -9.07 3.94
C LYS A 64 -9.95 -8.48 2.81
N CYS A 65 -9.93 -7.16 2.64
CA CYS A 65 -9.17 -6.48 1.60
C CYS A 65 -7.91 -5.83 2.16
N SER A 66 -8.05 -4.94 3.14
CA SER A 66 -6.94 -4.22 3.82
C SER A 66 -5.86 -3.65 2.88
N ALA A 67 -6.21 -3.41 1.62
CA ALA A 67 -5.31 -2.97 0.58
C ALA A 67 -4.71 -1.61 0.93
N LEU A 68 -3.40 -1.47 0.73
CA LEU A 68 -2.74 -0.17 0.73
C LEU A 68 -2.83 0.46 -0.66
N MET A 69 -3.14 1.75 -0.67
CA MET A 69 -3.33 2.56 -1.86
C MET A 69 -2.86 3.99 -1.59
N SER A 70 -2.54 4.72 -2.65
CA SER A 70 -2.20 6.14 -2.56
C SER A 70 -3.42 7.03 -2.76
N LEU A 71 -3.37 8.24 -2.23
CA LEU A 71 -4.42 9.24 -2.41
C LEU A 71 -4.64 9.58 -3.90
N SER A 72 -3.59 9.57 -4.73
CA SER A 72 -3.71 9.78 -6.18
C SER A 72 -4.39 8.61 -6.91
N GLU A 73 -4.09 7.36 -6.55
CA GLU A 73 -4.76 6.16 -7.10
C GLU A 73 -6.28 6.20 -6.86
N VAL A 74 -6.67 6.71 -5.71
CA VAL A 74 -8.06 6.77 -5.25
C VAL A 74 -8.79 8.00 -5.82
N GLN A 75 -8.07 9.11 -6.07
CA GLN A 75 -8.64 10.31 -6.66
C GLN A 75 -8.85 10.21 -8.17
N GLY A 76 -8.01 9.45 -8.88
CA GLY A 76 -8.08 9.22 -10.32
C GLY A 76 -9.35 8.49 -10.79
N SER A 77 -10.16 7.93 -9.88
CA SER A 77 -11.41 7.24 -10.24
C SER A 77 -12.62 8.17 -10.42
N CYS A 78 -12.45 9.49 -10.34
CA CYS A 78 -13.52 10.48 -10.53
C CYS A 78 -13.41 11.21 -11.88
N SER A 79 -13.53 10.47 -12.97
CA SER A 79 -13.85 11.02 -14.30
C SER A 79 -15.24 10.54 -14.73
N SER A 80 -16.27 11.06 -14.07
CA SER A 80 -17.68 10.88 -14.44
C SER A 80 -18.39 12.13 -13.94
N LYS A 81 -18.54 13.19 -14.75
CA LYS A 81 -19.55 13.36 -15.81
C LYS A 81 -20.96 12.91 -15.41
N TYR A 82 -21.36 13.09 -14.15
CA TYR A 82 -22.76 13.32 -13.83
C TYR A 82 -22.87 14.52 -12.88
N SER A 83 -23.19 15.66 -13.49
CA SER A 83 -24.00 16.70 -12.86
C SER A 83 -25.25 16.04 -12.28
N HIS A 84 -25.64 16.38 -11.05
CA HIS A 84 -27.02 16.55 -10.56
C HIS A 84 -26.94 16.79 -9.03
N GLY A 85 -27.27 18.01 -8.61
CA GLY A 85 -27.76 18.34 -7.26
C GLY A 85 -26.80 18.20 -6.07
N GLY A 86 -26.38 19.35 -5.51
CA GLY A 86 -26.09 19.49 -4.08
C GLY A 86 -24.93 18.67 -3.51
N ARG A 87 -23.69 18.93 -3.95
CA ARG A 87 -22.49 18.36 -3.32
C ARG A 87 -22.31 18.92 -1.90
N THR A 88 -22.75 18.18 -0.90
CA THR A 88 -22.28 18.41 0.47
C THR A 88 -20.81 17.99 0.57
N SER A 89 -20.05 18.62 1.45
CA SER A 89 -18.60 18.37 1.62
C SER A 89 -18.23 16.91 1.96
N LYS A 90 -19.21 16.08 2.32
CA LYS A 90 -19.07 14.64 2.63
C LYS A 90 -18.81 13.80 1.37
N ASP A 91 -19.42 14.12 0.23
CA ASP A 91 -19.29 13.32 -0.99
C ASP A 91 -17.93 13.46 -1.67
N ALA A 92 -17.23 14.59 -1.44
CA ALA A 92 -15.89 14.82 -2.01
C ALA A 92 -14.82 13.85 -1.47
N ALA A 93 -15.06 13.30 -0.27
CA ALA A 93 -14.17 12.37 0.42
C ALA A 93 -14.51 10.89 0.20
N LEU A 94 -15.69 10.59 -0.38
CA LEU A 94 -16.09 9.21 -0.67
C LEU A 94 -15.37 8.72 -1.92
N ARG A 95 -14.71 7.57 -1.81
CA ARG A 95 -13.91 6.97 -2.89
C ARG A 95 -14.06 5.45 -2.90
N LYS A 96 -13.59 4.80 -3.96
CA LYS A 96 -13.64 3.34 -4.10
C LYS A 96 -12.25 2.73 -3.97
N CYS A 97 -12.19 1.57 -3.33
CA CYS A 97 -10.99 0.76 -3.27
C CYS A 97 -10.61 0.26 -4.68
N VAL A 98 -9.39 0.52 -5.14
CA VAL A 98 -8.88 0.06 -6.45
C VAL A 98 -8.75 -1.46 -6.55
N ARG A 99 -8.72 -2.18 -5.40
CA ARG A 99 -8.63 -3.65 -5.37
C ARG A 99 -9.99 -4.34 -5.27
N CYS A 100 -10.89 -3.87 -4.42
CA CYS A 100 -12.18 -4.55 -4.17
C CYS A 100 -13.42 -3.74 -4.57
N GLY A 101 -13.26 -2.50 -5.06
CA GLY A 101 -14.36 -1.62 -5.43
C GLY A 101 -15.19 -1.07 -4.27
N GLY A 102 -14.92 -1.50 -3.03
CA GLY A 102 -15.65 -1.09 -1.84
C GLY A 102 -15.50 0.41 -1.56
N SER A 103 -16.60 1.03 -1.14
CA SER A 103 -16.62 2.45 -0.81
C SER A 103 -15.86 2.72 0.49
N LEU A 104 -15.21 3.87 0.57
CA LEU A 104 -14.57 4.35 1.78
C LEU A 104 -14.50 5.87 1.81
N CYS A 105 -14.63 6.46 2.99
CA CYS A 105 -14.36 7.87 3.22
C CYS A 105 -12.87 8.08 3.51
N THR A 106 -12.16 8.83 2.68
CA THR A 106 -10.71 9.07 2.87
C THR A 106 -10.40 9.98 4.07
N ARG A 107 -11.39 10.74 4.55
CA ARG A 107 -11.28 11.56 5.77
C ARG A 107 -11.48 10.73 7.04
N CYS A 108 -12.55 9.95 7.09
CA CYS A 108 -12.92 9.17 8.29
C CYS A 108 -12.27 7.79 8.35
N LYS A 109 -11.73 7.29 7.22
CA LYS A 109 -11.12 5.96 7.06
C LYS A 109 -12.05 4.79 7.41
N VAL A 110 -13.34 4.96 7.13
CA VAL A 110 -14.41 3.98 7.32
C VAL A 110 -15.13 3.71 5.99
N PRO A 111 -15.85 2.58 5.85
CA PRO A 111 -16.68 2.29 4.68
C PRO A 111 -17.69 3.40 4.36
#